data_AF-A0A166BIU2-F1
#
_entry.id   AF-A0A166BIU2-F1
#
_cell.length_a   1.000
_cell.length_b   1.000
_cell.length_c   1.000
_cell.angle_alpha   90.00
_cell.angle_beta   90.00
_cell.angle_gamma   90.00
#
_symmetry.space_group_name_H-M   'P 1'
#
loop_
_entity.id
_entity.type
_entity.pdbx_description
1 polymer ?
#
loop_
_entity_poly.entity_id
_entity_poly.type
_entity_poly.pdbx_seq_one_letter_code
_entity_poly.pdbx_strand_id
1 'polypeptide(L)' 'CQHFVRFYIHGIMDCEMSNCTKSIRHPKNCHKDSCIQNWGPEIQRIYETIPEGCHAC' A
#
# COMPACT_ATOMS: atom_id res chain seq x y z
N CYS A 1 -31.05 2.05 5.58
CA CYS A 1 -29.90 2.97 5.45
C CYS A 1 -28.71 2.22 4.86
N GLN A 2 -28.27 2.60 3.66
CA GLN A 2 -26.98 2.15 3.11
C GLN A 2 -25.88 3.08 3.65
N HIS A 3 -25.50 2.89 4.91
CA HIS A 3 -24.30 3.53 5.44
C HIS A 3 -23.11 2.65 5.08
N PHE A 4 -22.38 3.06 4.05
CA PHE A 4 -21.12 2.43 3.68
C PHE A 4 -20.00 3.09 4.48
N VAL A 5 -19.41 2.36 5.43
CA VAL A 5 -18.09 2.75 5.95
C VAL A 5 -17.06 2.13 5.01
N ARG A 6 -16.39 2.96 4.19
CA ARG A 6 -15.33 2.52 3.31
C ARG A 6 -14.06 2.33 4.11
N PHE A 7 -13.68 1.09 4.41
CA PHE A 7 -12.33 0.80 4.88
C PHE A 7 -11.38 0.82 3.68
N TYR A 8 -10.51 1.83 3.65
CA TYR A 8 -9.48 1.98 2.63
C TYR A 8 -8.15 1.48 3.19
N ILE A 9 -7.71 0.30 2.74
CA ILE A 9 -6.37 -0.21 3.05
C ILE A 9 -5.46 0.20 1.89
N HIS A 10 -4.49 1.07 2.19
CA HIS A 10 -3.45 1.51 1.28
C HIS A 10 -2.13 0.87 1.67
N GLY A 11 -1.56 0.07 0.77
CA GLY A 11 -0.26 -0.54 0.94
C GLY A 11 0.65 -0.23 -0.24
N ILE A 12 1.87 0.18 0.05
CA ILE A 12 2.92 0.29 -0.96
C ILE A 12 3.84 -0.91 -0.82
N MET A 13 3.96 -1.72 -1.87
CA MET A 13 4.79 -2.92 -1.83
C MET A 13 6.27 -2.60 -1.99
N ASP A 14 7.11 -3.53 -1.56
CA ASP A 14 8.54 -3.52 -1.89
C ASP A 14 8.72 -3.71 -3.41
N CYS A 15 9.60 -2.92 -4.01
CA CYS A 15 9.96 -3.01 -5.43
C CYS A 15 10.82 -4.25 -5.76
N GLU A 16 11.36 -4.94 -4.75
CA GLU A 16 12.15 -6.17 -4.85
C GLU A 16 13.45 -6.09 -5.67
N MET A 17 13.92 -4.88 -5.98
CA MET A 17 15.13 -4.66 -6.78
C MET A 17 16.29 -4.14 -5.93
N SER A 18 17.51 -4.60 -6.22
CA SER A 18 18.73 -4.16 -5.52
C SER A 18 19.15 -2.72 -5.87
N ASN A 19 18.70 -2.17 -7.00
CA ASN A 19 18.93 -0.77 -7.37
C ASN A 19 17.82 0.17 -6.87
N CYS A 20 16.81 -0.34 -6.16
CA CYS A 20 15.71 0.45 -5.63
C CYS A 20 16.02 0.83 -4.17
N THR A 21 16.22 2.12 -3.88
CA THR A 21 16.73 2.57 -2.57
C THR A 21 15.81 2.23 -1.40
N LYS A 22 14.53 2.00 -1.71
CA LYS A 22 13.49 1.71 -0.73
C LYS A 22 13.19 0.21 -0.59
N SER A 23 13.85 -0.64 -1.38
CA SER A 23 13.72 -2.09 -1.26
C SER A 23 14.49 -2.61 -0.04
N ILE A 24 13.95 -3.62 0.63
CA ILE A 24 14.69 -4.44 1.60
C ILE A 24 15.93 -5.11 0.98
N ARG A 25 15.92 -5.36 -0.33
CA ARG A 25 17.05 -5.95 -1.07
C ARG A 25 18.13 -4.91 -1.42
N HIS A 26 17.91 -3.64 -1.12
CA HIS A 26 18.89 -2.60 -1.37
C HIS A 26 20.08 -2.68 -0.39
N PRO A 27 21.34 -2.61 -0.88
CA PRO A 27 22.48 -2.58 0.01
C PRO A 27 22.49 -1.28 0.83
N LYS A 28 22.68 -1.40 2.16
CA LYS A 28 22.66 -0.25 3.10
C LYS A 28 23.70 0.83 2.82
N ASN A 29 24.81 0.48 2.14
CA ASN A 29 25.92 1.38 1.82
C ASN A 29 26.00 1.72 0.32
N CYS A 30 24.87 1.61 -0.41
CA CYS A 30 24.84 1.97 -1.82
C CYS A 30 24.68 3.49 -1.98
N HIS A 31 25.64 4.12 -2.65
CA HIS A 31 25.62 5.56 -2.97
C HIS A 31 25.58 5.82 -4.48
N LYS A 32 25.07 4.86 -5.26
CA LYS A 32 24.99 5.01 -6.72
C LYS A 32 23.85 5.98 -7.06
N ASP A 33 24.17 7.04 -7.81
CA ASP A 33 23.17 7.98 -8.34
C ASP A 33 22.17 7.32 -9.31
N SER A 34 22.51 6.14 -9.84
CA SER A 34 21.62 5.36 -10.71
C SER A 34 20.50 4.62 -9.97
N CYS A 35 20.43 4.74 -8.64
CA CYS A 35 19.43 4.02 -7.86
C CYS A 35 18.07 4.69 -7.95
N ILE A 36 17.03 3.89 -8.20
CA ILE A 36 15.65 4.38 -8.29
C ILE A 36 15.11 4.59 -6.88
N GLN A 37 14.45 5.73 -6.64
CA GLN A 37 13.81 6.02 -5.36
C GLN A 37 12.33 5.63 -5.32
N ASN A 38 11.87 4.92 -6.35
CA ASN A 38 10.48 4.54 -6.50
C ASN A 38 10.15 3.39 -5.55
N TRP A 39 8.94 3.40 -5.02
CA TRP A 39 8.42 2.23 -4.33
C TRP A 39 7.89 1.19 -5.32
N GLY A 40 7.58 -0.02 -4.84
CA GLY A 40 6.90 -1.04 -5.63
C GLY A 40 5.44 -0.70 -5.92
N PRO A 41 4.68 -1.64 -6.50
CA PRO A 41 3.29 -1.41 -6.88
C PRO A 41 2.44 -1.05 -5.66
N GLU A 42 1.58 -0.06 -5.87
CA GLU A 42 0.55 0.30 -4.90
C GLU A 42 -0.59 -0.71 -4.96
N ILE A 43 -0.97 -1.26 -3.81
CA ILE A 43 -2.11 -2.16 -3.68
C ILE A 43 -3.19 -1.43 -2.88
N GLN A 44 -4.33 -1.22 -3.54
CA GLN A 44 -5.55 -0.73 -2.92
C GLN A 44 -6.56 -1.88 -2.87
N ARG A 45 -7.15 -2.15 -1.69
CA ARG A 45 -8.26 -3.09 -1.56
C ARG A 45 -9.39 -2.48 -0.75
N ILE A 46 -10.61 -2.62 -1.27
CA ILE A 46 -11.85 -2.28 -0.58
C ILE A 46 -12.36 -3.58 0.04
N TYR A 47 -12.28 -3.71 1.37
CA TYR A 47 -12.40 -5.03 2.02
C TYR A 47 -13.76 -5.35 2.63
N GLU A 48 -14.65 -4.39 2.91
CA GLU A 48 -15.92 -4.73 3.57
C GLU A 48 -17.14 -3.93 3.14
N THR A 49 -18.25 -4.65 3.03
CA THR A 49 -19.61 -4.11 3.06
C THR A 49 -20.26 -4.70 4.31
N ILE A 50 -20.51 -3.88 5.33
CA ILE A 50 -21.05 -4.36 6.61
C ILE A 50 -22.56 -4.64 6.45
N PRO A 51 -23.05 -5.87 6.69
CA PRO A 51 -24.47 -6.18 6.71
C PRO A 51 -25.07 -5.95 8.10
N GLU A 52 -24.98 -4.73 8.65
CA GLU A 52 -25.61 -4.43 9.95
C GLU A 52 -27.03 -3.88 9.75
N GLY A 53 -27.96 -4.42 10.54
CA GLY A 53 -29.37 -4.05 10.55
C GLY A 53 -29.58 -2.58 10.90
N CYS A 54 -30.38 -1.91 10.07
CA CYS A 54 -30.69 -0.50 10.14
C CYS A 54 -31.54 -0.17 11.39
N HIS A 55 -30.97 0.47 12.41
CA HIS A 55 -31.76 1.33 13.31
C HIS A 55 -31.83 2.73 12.68
N ALA A 56 -33.05 3.14 12.32
CA ALA A 56 -33.32 4.44 11.69
C ALA A 56 -32.76 5.58 12.56
N CYS A 57 -31.85 6.39 11.99
CA CYS A 57 -31.68 7.77 12.42
C CYS A 57 -32.84 8.60 11.89
#